data_AF-D4L0U6-F1
#
_entry.id   AF-D4L0U6-F1
#
_cell.length_a   1.000
_cell.length_b   1.000
_cell.length_c   1.000
_cell.angle_alpha   90.00
_cell.angle_beta   90.00
_cell.angle_gamma   90.00
#
_symmetry.space_group_name_H-M   'P 1'
#
loop_
_entity.id
_entity.type
_entity.pdbx_description
1 polymer ?
#
loop_
_entity_poly.entity_id
_entity_poly.type
_entity_poly.pdbx_seq_one_letter_code
_entity_poly.pdbx_strand_id
1 'polypeptide(L)'
;MRLSSEEKYNPDTLVLSHSTLKSVMQANSEEIVLQKIKMSFPKYKYVVVWTKDTYELFKRGMDTYGYSMPRHRVVVFQEVLMHIASDGVNQIGFERALKQAGIEYQKKLSSLFKA
;
A
#
# COMPACT_ATOMS: atom_id res chain seq x y z
N MET A 1 0.93 -11.70 11.82
CA MET A 1 2.03 -12.66 12.13
C MET A 1 3.36 -11.92 12.01
N ARG A 2 4.19 -11.81 13.06
CA ARG A 2 5.51 -11.16 12.93
C ARG A 2 6.41 -12.08 12.12
N LEU A 3 6.96 -11.60 11.00
CA LEU A 3 7.95 -12.34 10.21
C LEU A 3 9.29 -12.31 10.96
N SER A 4 9.37 -13.09 12.04
CA SER A 4 10.51 -13.13 12.96
C SER A 4 11.59 -14.14 12.55
N SER A 5 11.48 -14.75 11.36
CA SER A 5 12.43 -15.73 10.84
C SER A 5 12.82 -15.36 9.41
N GLU A 6 14.12 -15.23 9.18
CA GLU A 6 14.73 -14.87 7.89
C GLU A 6 14.38 -15.89 6.79
N GLU A 7 14.19 -17.16 7.16
CA GLU A 7 13.90 -18.28 6.27
C GLU A 7 12.54 -18.17 5.58
N LYS A 8 11.65 -17.29 6.05
CA LYS A 8 10.32 -17.08 5.48
C LYS A 8 10.28 -16.00 4.39
N TYR A 9 11.39 -15.33 4.11
CA TYR A 9 11.44 -14.25 3.13
C TYR A 9 11.80 -14.76 1.74
N ASN A 10 11.03 -14.31 0.75
CA ASN A 10 11.37 -14.46 -0.65
C ASN A 10 12.38 -13.33 -1.05
N PRO A 11 13.61 -13.66 -1.46
CA PRO A 11 14.60 -12.68 -1.91
C PRO A 11 14.10 -11.77 -3.04
N ASP A 12 13.30 -12.30 -3.96
CA ASP A 12 12.75 -11.54 -5.09
C ASP A 12 11.83 -10.41 -4.62
N THR A 13 11.11 -10.64 -3.52
CA THR A 13 10.23 -9.63 -2.91
C THR A 13 11.04 -8.48 -2.34
N LEU A 14 12.20 -8.74 -1.73
CA LEU A 14 13.07 -7.69 -1.19
C LEU A 14 13.66 -6.80 -2.29
N VAL A 15 14.07 -7.41 -3.40
CA VAL A 15 14.57 -6.70 -4.58
C VAL A 15 13.47 -5.81 -5.17
N LEU A 16 12.27 -6.37 -5.36
CA LEU A 16 11.13 -5.68 -5.98
C LEU A 16 10.55 -4.58 -5.09
N SER A 17 10.53 -4.76 -3.77
CA SER A 17 10.04 -3.75 -2.82
C SER A 17 11.10 -2.73 -2.40
N HIS A 18 12.34 -2.85 -2.92
CA HIS A 18 13.49 -2.04 -2.53
C HIS A 18 13.69 -1.98 -1.00
N SER A 19 13.42 -3.09 -0.31
CA SER A 19 13.50 -3.21 1.14
C SER A 19 14.64 -4.14 1.54
N THR A 20 15.28 -3.88 2.68
CA THR A 20 16.31 -4.78 3.21
C THR A 20 15.70 -5.74 4.24
N LEU A 21 16.22 -6.96 4.34
CA LEU A 21 15.78 -7.93 5.35
C LEU A 21 15.80 -7.32 6.77
N LYS A 22 16.90 -6.62 7.10
CA LYS A 22 17.06 -5.88 8.36
C LYS A 22 15.92 -4.88 8.60
N SER A 23 15.56 -4.08 7.59
CA SER A 23 14.48 -3.10 7.71
C SER A 23 13.11 -3.75 7.95
N VAL A 24 12.83 -4.91 7.34
CA VAL A 24 11.56 -5.61 7.56
C VAL A 24 11.52 -6.29 8.93
N MET A 25 12.63 -6.89 9.38
CA MET A 25 12.70 -7.52 10.70
C MET A 25 12.57 -6.52 11.86
N GLN A 26 13.08 -5.31 11.67
CA GLN A 26 12.97 -4.21 12.65
C GLN A 26 11.63 -3.46 12.56
N ALA A 27 10.82 -3.72 11.54
CA ALA A 27 9.53 -3.06 11.38
C ALA A 27 8.55 -3.44 12.49
N ASN A 28 7.59 -2.53 12.74
CA ASN A 28 6.46 -2.82 13.61
C ASN A 28 5.66 -4.00 13.04
N SER A 29 5.06 -4.80 13.92
CA SER A 29 4.13 -5.83 13.48
C SER A 29 2.94 -5.21 12.75
N GLU A 30 2.36 -5.98 11.84
CA GLU A 30 1.12 -5.62 11.14
C GLU A 30 0.03 -5.11 12.10
N GLU A 31 -0.17 -5.81 13.23
CA GLU A 31 -1.10 -5.42 14.28
C GLU A 31 -0.87 -4.00 14.81
N ILE A 32 0.37 -3.65 15.14
CA ILE A 32 0.73 -2.31 15.66
C ILE A 32 0.49 -1.24 14.58
N VAL A 33 0.78 -1.55 13.32
CA VAL A 33 0.53 -0.64 12.19
C VAL A 33 -0.97 -0.42 12.01
N LEU A 34 -1.76 -1.50 11.98
CA LEU A 34 -3.21 -1.44 11.82
C LEU A 34 -3.90 -0.76 13.02
N GLN A 35 -3.39 -0.96 14.23
CA GLN A 35 -3.87 -0.25 15.42
C GLN A 35 -3.65 1.27 15.30
N LYS A 36 -2.49 1.70 14.81
CA LYS A 36 -2.21 3.13 14.54
C LYS A 36 -3.16 3.69 13.49
N ILE A 37 -3.42 2.92 12.43
CA ILE A 37 -4.41 3.30 11.40
C ILE A 37 -5.80 3.41 12.02
N LYS A 38 -6.24 2.44 12.82
CA LYS A 38 -7.53 2.49 13.54
C LYS A 38 -7.69 3.77 14.36
N MET A 39 -6.64 4.21 15.05
CA MET A 39 -6.68 5.44 15.85
C MET A 39 -6.77 6.72 15.00
N SER A 40 -6.19 6.73 13.81
CA SER A 40 -6.24 7.89 12.91
C SER A 40 -7.50 7.92 12.04
N PHE A 41 -8.07 6.75 11.73
CA PHE A 41 -9.16 6.56 10.77
C PHE A 41 -10.43 7.38 11.05
N PRO A 42 -10.91 7.57 12.30
CA PRO A 42 -12.12 8.36 12.57
C PRO A 42 -12.07 9.80 12.04
N LYS A 43 -10.87 10.32 11.74
CA LYS A 43 -10.68 11.66 11.16
C LYS A 43 -10.97 11.72 9.66
N TYR A 44 -11.00 10.58 8.97
CA TYR A 44 -11.06 10.51 7.51
C TYR A 44 -12.32 9.81 7.03
N LYS A 45 -13.10 10.52 6.20
CA LYS A 45 -14.33 10.00 5.58
C LYS A 45 -14.06 9.16 4.32
N TYR A 46 -12.88 9.31 3.73
CA TYR A 46 -12.48 8.68 2.47
C TYR A 46 -11.17 7.94 2.64
N VAL A 47 -11.10 6.75 2.04
CA VAL A 47 -9.86 6.00 1.84
C VAL A 47 -9.60 5.92 0.35
N VAL A 48 -8.47 6.47 -0.09
CA VAL A 48 -8.02 6.39 -1.47
C VAL A 48 -7.01 5.26 -1.57
N VAL A 49 -7.28 4.30 -2.44
CA VAL A 49 -6.38 3.17 -2.72
C VAL A 49 -6.09 3.11 -4.20
N TRP A 50 -4.95 2.52 -4.57
CA TRP A 50 -4.63 2.30 -5.97
C TRP A 50 -5.58 1.26 -6.60
N THR A 51 -5.59 0.03 -6.07
CA THR A 51 -6.46 -1.06 -6.53
C THR A 51 -7.44 -1.49 -5.44
N LYS A 52 -8.50 -2.20 -5.87
CA LYS A 52 -9.44 -2.86 -4.96
C LYS A 52 -8.77 -3.92 -4.09
N ASP A 53 -7.83 -4.67 -4.65
CA ASP A 53 -7.10 -5.71 -3.92
C ASP A 53 -6.31 -5.16 -2.72
N THR A 54 -5.71 -3.96 -2.87
CA THR A 54 -5.04 -3.29 -1.75
C THR A 54 -6.01 -2.97 -0.62
N TYR A 55 -7.24 -2.57 -0.95
CA TYR A 55 -8.27 -2.31 0.06
C TYR A 55 -8.76 -3.59 0.73
N GLU A 56 -9.04 -4.65 -0.03
CA GLU A 56 -9.46 -5.93 0.55
C GLU A 56 -8.37 -6.55 1.44
N LEU A 57 -7.09 -6.41 1.08
CA LEU A 57 -5.97 -6.81 1.93
C LEU A 57 -5.99 -6.04 3.26
N PHE A 58 -6.20 -4.72 3.21
CA PHE A 58 -6.34 -3.90 4.42
C PHE A 58 -7.53 -4.34 5.28
N LYS A 59 -8.71 -4.56 4.70
CA LYS A 59 -9.89 -5.04 5.42
C LYS A 59 -9.61 -6.37 6.12
N ARG A 60 -9.04 -7.34 5.39
CA ARG A 60 -8.69 -8.65 5.93
C ARG A 60 -7.74 -8.54 7.11
N GLY A 61 -6.76 -7.64 7.04
CA GLY A 61 -5.86 -7.35 8.15
C GLY A 61 -6.63 -6.81 9.37
N MET A 62 -7.49 -5.81 9.18
CA MET A 62 -8.33 -5.25 10.25
C MET A 62 -9.21 -6.32 10.91
N ASP A 63 -9.86 -7.15 10.12
CA ASP A 63 -10.73 -8.24 10.60
C ASP A 63 -9.93 -9.30 11.38
N THR A 64 -8.73 -9.67 10.88
CA THR A 64 -7.84 -10.66 11.52
C THR A 64 -7.48 -10.27 12.95
N TYR A 65 -7.33 -8.97 13.22
CA TYR A 65 -7.00 -8.43 14.54
C TYR A 65 -8.20 -7.89 15.32
N GLY A 66 -9.44 -8.14 14.85
CA GLY A 66 -10.66 -7.73 15.54
C GLY A 66 -10.88 -6.21 15.56
N TYR A 67 -10.31 -5.47 14.61
CA TYR A 67 -10.44 -4.03 14.54
C TYR A 67 -11.65 -3.63 13.68
N SER A 68 -12.66 -3.06 14.34
CA SER A 68 -13.80 -2.45 13.63
C SER A 68 -13.34 -1.28 12.75
N MET A 69 -13.72 -1.29 11.48
CA MET A 69 -13.51 -0.15 10.59
C MET A 69 -14.68 0.85 10.72
N PRO A 70 -14.40 2.12 11.03
CA PRO A 70 -15.41 3.17 10.97
C PRO A 70 -16.04 3.25 9.58
N ARG A 71 -17.30 3.73 9.49
CA ARG A 71 -17.97 3.91 8.20
C ARG A 71 -17.20 4.91 7.34
N HIS A 72 -16.76 4.48 6.16
CA HIS A 72 -15.99 5.30 5.22
C HIS A 72 -16.42 5.01 3.79
N ARG A 73 -15.96 5.86 2.87
CA ARG A 73 -16.06 5.65 1.42
C ARG A 73 -14.70 5.28 0.86
N VAL A 74 -14.68 4.33 -0.06
CA VAL A 74 -13.46 3.89 -0.74
C VAL A 74 -13.46 4.51 -2.13
N VAL A 75 -12.32 5.05 -2.52
CA VAL A 75 -12.07 5.52 -3.88
C VAL A 75 -10.95 4.67 -4.45
N VAL A 76 -11.27 3.85 -5.46
CA VAL A 76 -10.28 3.04 -6.19
C VAL A 76 -9.73 3.90 -7.33
N PHE A 77 -8.52 4.42 -7.13
CA PHE A 77 -7.97 5.43 -8.01
C PHE A 77 -7.71 4.90 -9.42
N GLN A 78 -7.34 3.62 -9.56
CA GLN A 78 -7.17 2.97 -10.86
C GLN A 78 -8.47 2.92 -11.68
N GLU A 79 -9.62 2.69 -11.04
CA GLU A 79 -10.93 2.68 -11.71
C GLU A 79 -11.33 4.09 -12.16
N VAL A 80 -11.08 5.09 -11.31
CA VAL A 80 -11.32 6.50 -11.69
C VAL A 80 -10.48 6.89 -12.89
N LEU A 81 -9.17 6.60 -12.85
CA LEU A 81 -8.24 6.94 -13.93
C LEU A 81 -8.50 6.15 -15.21
N MET A 82 -9.00 4.91 -15.11
CA MET A 82 -9.46 4.16 -16.28
C MET A 82 -10.52 4.94 -17.06
N HIS A 83 -11.48 5.55 -16.37
CA HIS A 83 -12.55 6.31 -17.02
C HIS A 83 -12.13 7.68 -17.54
N ILE A 84 -11.25 8.39 -16.83
CA ILE A 84 -10.92 9.79 -17.18
C ILE A 84 -9.62 9.95 -17.97
N ALA A 85 -8.75 8.94 -17.97
CA ALA A 85 -7.41 9.01 -18.57
C ALA A 85 -7.06 7.81 -19.47
N SER A 86 -7.85 6.74 -19.49
CA SER A 86 -7.67 5.58 -20.37
C SER A 86 -8.82 5.46 -21.40
N ASP A 87 -8.92 4.30 -22.02
CA ASP A 87 -9.98 3.92 -22.97
C ASP A 87 -11.34 3.62 -22.31
N GLY A 88 -11.46 3.80 -20.99
CA GLY A 88 -12.68 3.51 -20.22
C GLY A 88 -13.01 2.01 -20.06
N VAL A 89 -12.19 1.11 -20.61
CA VAL A 89 -12.43 -0.33 -20.64
C VAL A 89 -11.32 -1.10 -19.91
N ASN A 90 -10.05 -0.74 -20.17
CA ASN A 90 -8.90 -1.42 -19.62
C ASN A 90 -8.32 -0.65 -18.43
N GLN A 91 -8.04 -1.38 -17.36
CA GLN A 91 -7.36 -0.82 -16.20
C GLN A 91 -6.03 -0.18 -16.61
N ILE A 92 -5.84 1.06 -16.18
CA ILE A 92 -4.60 1.79 -16.43
C ILE A 92 -3.51 1.31 -15.45
N GLY A 93 -2.31 1.07 -15.98
CA GLY A 93 -1.12 0.79 -15.16
C GLY A 93 -0.59 2.06 -14.50
N PHE A 94 0.04 1.93 -13.32
CA PHE A 94 0.52 3.07 -12.54
C PHE A 94 1.52 3.95 -13.31
N GLU A 95 2.49 3.34 -14.00
CA GLU A 95 3.46 4.07 -14.82
C GLU A 95 2.79 4.85 -15.96
N ARG A 96 1.81 4.23 -16.63
CA ARG A 96 1.05 4.89 -17.71
C ARG A 96 0.25 6.07 -17.18
N ALA A 97 -0.37 5.93 -16.01
CA ALA A 97 -1.08 7.01 -15.34
C ALA A 97 -0.16 8.21 -15.04
N LEU A 98 1.05 7.97 -14.53
CA LEU A 98 2.04 9.02 -14.28
C LEU A 98 2.46 9.73 -15.57
N LYS A 99 2.77 8.98 -16.63
CA LYS A 99 3.14 9.54 -17.94
C LYS A 99 2.04 10.42 -18.51
N GLN A 100 0.78 9.98 -18.44
CA GLN A 100 -0.36 10.78 -18.92
C GLN A 100 -0.59 12.04 -18.08
N ALA A 101 -0.30 12.01 -16.79
CA ALA A 101 -0.37 13.17 -15.92
C ALA A 101 0.83 14.13 -16.06
N GLY A 102 1.84 13.79 -16.88
CA GLY A 102 3.09 14.55 -16.96
C GLY A 102 3.91 14.53 -15.66
N ILE A 103 3.70 13.52 -14.82
CA ILE A 103 4.37 13.38 -13.53
C ILE A 103 5.57 12.44 -13.71
N GLU A 104 6.76 12.95 -13.46
CA GLU A 104 7.96 12.12 -13.44
C GLU A 104 7.95 11.19 -12.23
N TYR A 105 8.24 9.91 -12.45
CA TYR A 105 8.38 8.96 -11.35
C TYR A 105 9.66 9.28 -10.58
N GLN A 106 9.49 9.84 -9.38
CA GLN A 106 10.61 10.04 -8.47
C GLN A 106 11.01 8.70 -7.86
N LYS A 107 12.01 8.06 -8.46
CA LYS A 107 12.72 6.96 -7.82
C LYS A 107 13.51 7.55 -6.66
N LYS A 108 12.87 7.72 -5.50
CA LYS A 108 13.60 7.95 -4.24
C LYS A 108 14.39 6.66 -3.97
N LEU A 109 15.60 6.60 -4.53
CA LEU A 109 16.70 5.89 -3.89
C LEU A 109 16.81 6.53 -2.52
N SER A 110 16.31 5.83 -1.50
CA SER A 110 16.43 6.21 -0.11
C SER A 110 17.86 6.66 0.17
N SER A 111 18.07 7.97 0.25
CA SER A 111 19.29 8.62 0.71
C SER A 111 19.55 8.40 2.21
N LEU A 112 18.85 7.44 2.82
CA LEU A 112 19.01 6.96 4.18
C LEU A 112 20.10 5.87 4.33
N PHE A 113 20.80 5.49 3.25
CA PHE A 113 21.82 4.43 3.26
C PHE A 113 23.26 4.93 3.04
N LYS A 114 23.57 6.17 3.43
CA LYS A 114 24.96 6.60 3.65
C LYS A 114 25.20 6.81 5.14
N ALA A 115 25.62 5.75 5.83
CA ALA A 115 26.48 5.75 7.01
C ALA A 115 27.03 4.33 7.20
#